data_AF-A0A2M7ZHP5-F1
#
_entry.id   AF-A0A2M7ZHP5-F1
#
_cell.length_a   1.000
_cell.length_b   1.000
_cell.length_c   1.000
_cell.angle_alpha   90.00
_cell.angle_beta   90.00
_cell.angle_gamma   90.00
#
_symmetry.space_group_name_H-M   'P 1'
#
loop_
_entity.id
_entity.type
_entity.pdbx_description
1 polymer ?
#
loop_
_entity_poly.entity_id
_entity_poly.type
_entity_poly.pdbx_seq_one_letter_code
_entity_poly.pdbx_strand_id
1 'polypeptide(L)'
;MLKKIINYIVKYLPESNKIERIWILAKSNFRKRYYGSSLGIIWALINPLFLLVIYYFIFNVIFNNQIENFILYMFSGFLIWMFFEEASKEGLNT
;
A
#
# COMPACT_ATOMS: atom_id res chain seq x y z
N MET A 1 -16.72 19.31 14.92
CA MET A 1 -16.30 18.10 15.66
C MET A 1 -14.84 17.72 15.37
N LEU A 2 -14.46 17.46 14.11
CA LEU A 2 -13.08 17.17 13.66
C LEU A 2 -12.02 18.16 14.14
N LYS A 3 -12.25 19.48 13.99
CA LYS A 3 -11.31 20.52 14.45
C LYS A 3 -11.00 20.44 15.95
N LYS A 4 -11.95 19.96 16.76
CA LYS A 4 -11.81 19.84 18.21
C LYS A 4 -10.88 18.67 18.57
N ILE A 5 -11.01 17.56 17.84
CA ILE A 5 -10.17 16.36 17.96
C ILE A 5 -8.74 16.70 17.52
N ILE A 6 -8.59 17.38 16.37
CA ILE A 6 -7.30 17.82 15.84
C ILE A 6 -6.57 18.71 16.86
N ASN A 7 -7.24 19.72 17.43
CA ASN A 7 -6.62 20.58 18.43
C ASN A 7 -6.25 19.84 19.72
N TYR A 8 -7.00 18.80 20.10
CA TYR A 8 -6.68 17.97 21.26
C TYR A 8 -5.40 17.18 21.02
N ILE A 9 -5.28 16.55 19.84
CA ILE A 9 -4.08 15.79 19.44
C ILE A 9 -2.86 16.73 19.33
N VAL A 10 -3.04 17.91 18.73
CA VAL A 10 -1.98 18.93 18.58
C VAL A 10 -1.49 19.44 19.94
N LYS A 11 -2.36 19.52 20.96
CA LYS A 11 -1.99 19.98 22.30
C LYS A 11 -1.08 19.00 23.06
N TYR A 12 -1.20 17.70 22.80
CA TYR A 12 -0.36 16.66 23.42
C TYR A 12 0.86 16.29 22.56
N LEU A 13 0.96 16.85 21.36
CA LEU A 13 2.12 16.68 20.50
C LEU A 13 3.24 17.60 21.00
N PRO A 14 4.42 17.06 21.35
CA PRO A 14 5.57 17.91 21.66
C PRO A 14 5.84 18.85 20.50
N GLU A 15 6.15 20.12 20.75
CA GLU A 15 6.48 21.17 19.74
C GLU A 15 7.67 20.82 18.82
N SER A 16 8.19 19.60 18.89
CA SER A 16 9.17 19.07 17.95
C SER A 16 8.55 18.81 16.58
N ASN A 17 9.19 19.28 15.50
CA ASN A 17 8.81 19.07 14.09
C ASN A 17 8.91 17.60 13.61
N LYS A 18 8.76 16.61 14.49
CA LYS A 18 8.91 15.18 14.15
C LYS A 18 7.88 14.74 13.12
N ILE A 19 6.61 15.16 13.26
CA ILE A 19 5.56 14.85 12.29
C ILE A 19 5.83 15.49 10.93
N GLU A 20 6.27 16.75 10.92
CA GLU A 20 6.63 17.45 9.69
C GLU A 20 7.75 16.71 8.95
N ARG A 21 8.78 16.25 9.67
CA ARG A 21 9.88 15.46 9.10
C ARG A 21 9.40 14.12 8.54
N ILE A 22 8.57 13.38 9.28
CA ILE A 22 7.99 12.11 8.81
C ILE A 22 7.20 12.33 7.51
N TRP A 23 6.42 13.41 7.44
CA TRP A 23 5.66 13.76 6.25
C TRP A 23 6.54 14.10 5.05
N ILE A 24 7.59 14.92 5.26
CA ILE A 24 8.54 15.29 4.20
C ILE A 24 9.27 14.05 3.68
N LEU A 25 9.70 13.15 4.56
CA LEU A 25 10.35 11.89 4.18
C LEU A 25 9.40 10.99 3.39
N ALA A 26 8.16 10.80 3.86
CA ALA A 26 7.15 10.03 3.14
C ALA A 26 6.87 10.59 1.74
N LYS A 27 6.72 11.92 1.61
CA LYS A 27 6.52 12.60 0.34
C LYS A 27 7.73 12.45 -0.60
N SER A 28 8.94 12.53 -0.05
CA SER A 28 10.19 12.35 -0.80
C SER A 28 10.31 10.92 -1.33
N ASN A 29 10.07 9.91 -0.48
CA ASN A 29 10.10 8.51 -0.85
C ASN A 29 9.06 8.17 -1.92
N PHE A 30 7.84 8.68 -1.78
CA PHE A 30 6.80 8.52 -2.81
C PHE A 30 7.22 9.14 -4.15
N ARG A 31 7.79 10.36 -4.13
CA ARG A 31 8.30 10.98 -5.36
C ARG A 31 9.43 10.14 -5.96
N LYS A 32 10.42 9.71 -5.19
CA LYS A 32 11.52 8.87 -5.70
C LYS A 32 11.02 7.60 -6.39
N ARG A 33 9.97 6.96 -5.86
CA ARG A 33 9.39 5.74 -6.44
C ARG A 33 8.63 5.97 -7.75
N TYR A 34 7.94 7.10 -7.87
CA TYR A 34 6.95 7.30 -8.94
C TYR A 34 7.26 8.45 -9.91
N TYR A 35 8.21 9.34 -9.60
CA TYR A 35 8.70 10.38 -10.52
C TYR A 35 9.88 9.85 -11.34
N GLY A 36 9.83 10.03 -12.67
CA GLY A 36 10.95 9.75 -13.58
C GLY A 36 10.96 8.36 -14.22
N SER A 37 10.04 7.47 -13.86
CA SER A 37 9.82 6.16 -14.50
C SER A 37 8.79 6.27 -15.61
N SER A 38 9.07 5.71 -16.80
CA SER A 38 8.22 5.79 -18.00
C SER A 38 6.80 5.27 -17.82
N LEU A 39 6.54 4.45 -16.80
CA LEU A 39 5.20 3.92 -16.47
C LEU A 39 4.67 4.42 -15.12
N GLY A 40 5.48 5.14 -14.32
CA GLY A 40 5.09 5.82 -13.09
C GLY A 40 4.21 4.99 -12.15
N ILE A 41 3.13 5.60 -11.66
CA ILE A 41 2.20 4.97 -10.71
C ILE A 41 1.38 3.84 -11.33
N ILE A 42 1.22 3.83 -12.65
CA ILE A 42 0.45 2.82 -13.38
C ILE A 42 1.15 1.46 -13.25
N TRP A 43 2.48 1.44 -13.27
CA TRP A 43 3.24 0.20 -13.09
C TRP A 43 2.99 -0.49 -11.75
N ALA A 44 2.85 0.29 -10.67
CA ALA A 44 2.56 -0.26 -9.34
C ALA A 44 1.17 -0.88 -9.23
N LEU A 45 0.24 -0.54 -10.12
CA LEU A 45 -1.07 -1.18 -10.22
C LEU A 45 -1.05 -2.39 -11.16
N ILE A 46 -0.29 -2.31 -12.26
CA ILE A 46 -0.17 -3.39 -13.24
C ILE A 46 0.38 -4.67 -12.59
N ASN A 47 1.45 -4.55 -11.79
CA ASN A 47 2.08 -5.70 -11.16
C ASN A 47 1.11 -6.56 -10.30
N PRO A 48 0.39 -5.99 -9.30
CA PRO A 48 -0.56 -6.78 -8.53
C PRO A 48 -1.76 -7.26 -9.34
N LEU A 49 -2.22 -6.50 -10.34
CA LEU A 49 -3.33 -6.92 -11.19
C LEU A 49 -2.96 -8.13 -12.05
N PHE A 50 -1.76 -8.17 -12.62
CA PHE A 50 -1.28 -9.34 -13.37
C PHE A 50 -1.24 -10.58 -12.48
N LEU A 51 -0.73 -10.45 -11.27
CA LEU A 51 -0.65 -11.57 -10.34
C LEU A 51 -2.05 -12.06 -9.93
N LEU A 52 -2.99 -11.14 -9.71
CA LEU A 52 -4.39 -11.46 -9.42
C LEU A 52 -5.01 -12.25 -10.58
N VAL A 53 -4.78 -11.83 -11.83
CA VAL A 53 -5.26 -12.54 -13.03
C VAL A 53 -4.67 -13.94 -13.13
N ILE A 54 -3.37 -14.10 -12.87
CA ILE A 54 -2.70 -15.41 -12.90
C ILE A 54 -3.31 -16.33 -11.82
N TYR A 55 -3.46 -15.84 -10.58
CA TYR A 55 -4.06 -16.64 -9.51
C TYR A 55 -5.52 -16.96 -9.77
N TYR A 56 -6.29 -16.00 -10.27
CA TYR A 56 -7.66 -16.24 -10.69
C TYR A 56 -7.72 -17.33 -11.76
N PHE A 57 -6.87 -17.27 -12.78
CA PHE A 57 -6.83 -18.28 -13.83
C PHE A 57 -6.49 -19.67 -13.26
N ILE A 58 -5.45 -19.77 -12.44
CA ILE A 58 -5.04 -21.05 -11.85
C ILE A 58 -6.16 -21.61 -10.97
N PHE A 59 -6.61 -20.87 -9.97
CA PHE A 59 -7.56 -21.41 -8.99
C PHE A 59 -8.98 -21.57 -9.54
N ASN A 60 -9.41 -20.68 -10.43
CA ASN A 60 -10.76 -20.75 -10.98
C ASN A 60 -10.84 -21.71 -12.18
N VAL A 61 -9.87 -21.70 -13.10
CA VAL A 61 -9.93 -22.50 -14.34
C VAL A 61 -9.33 -23.89 -14.16
N ILE A 62 -8.20 -24.03 -13.45
CA ILE A 62 -7.53 -25.33 -13.27
C ILE A 62 -8.13 -26.09 -12.08
N PHE A 63 -8.36 -25.39 -10.96
CA PHE A 63 -8.83 -26.02 -9.72
C PHE A 63 -10.35 -25.96 -9.52
N ASN A 64 -11.12 -25.33 -10.42
CA ASN A 64 -12.58 -25.16 -10.31
C ASN A 64 -13.02 -24.72 -8.90
N ASN A 65 -12.38 -23.68 -8.41
CA ASN A 65 -12.68 -23.14 -7.09
C ASN A 65 -14.17 -22.75 -6.95
N GLN A 66 -14.77 -23.05 -5.80
CA GLN A 66 -16.18 -22.79 -5.49
C GLN A 66 -16.39 -21.53 -4.63
N ILE A 67 -15.32 -20.79 -4.30
CA ILE A 67 -15.44 -19.56 -3.50
C ILE A 67 -16.12 -18.48 -4.36
N GLU A 68 -17.28 -18.02 -3.90
CA GLU A 68 -17.96 -16.87 -4.46
C GLU A 68 -17.07 -15.63 -4.39
N ASN A 69 -17.05 -14.85 -5.48
CA ASN A 69 -16.26 -13.63 -5.58
C ASN A 69 -14.76 -13.82 -5.28
N PHE A 70 -14.17 -14.93 -5.78
CA PHE A 70 -12.76 -15.27 -5.54
C PHE A 70 -11.77 -14.13 -5.83
N ILE A 71 -12.03 -13.30 -6.84
CA ILE A 71 -11.21 -12.12 -7.16
C ILE A 71 -11.15 -11.16 -5.96
N LEU A 72 -12.28 -10.84 -5.33
CA LEU A 72 -12.34 -9.95 -4.16
C LEU A 72 -11.71 -10.58 -2.93
N TYR A 73 -11.96 -11.87 -2.72
CA TYR A 73 -11.34 -12.65 -1.64
C TYR A 73 -9.82 -12.58 -1.75
N MET A 74 -9.26 -12.94 -2.91
CA MET A 74 -7.83 -12.93 -3.15
C MET A 74 -7.25 -11.51 -3.04
N PHE A 75 -7.89 -10.51 -3.67
CA PHE A 75 -7.41 -9.13 -3.65
C PHE A 75 -7.29 -8.56 -2.24
N SER A 76 -8.23 -8.88 -1.35
CA SER A 76 -8.22 -8.38 0.03
C SER A 76 -7.01 -8.88 0.82
N GLY A 77 -6.68 -10.18 0.73
CA GLY A 77 -5.49 -10.75 1.33
C GLY A 77 -4.22 -10.24 0.66
N PHE A 78 -4.26 -10.11 -0.67
CA PHE A 78 -3.11 -9.68 -1.44
C PHE A 78 -2.68 -8.25 -1.11
N LEU A 79 -3.63 -7.33 -0.91
CA LEU A 79 -3.33 -5.97 -0.46
C LEU A 79 -2.60 -5.93 0.88
N ILE A 80 -3.06 -6.73 1.85
CA ILE A 80 -2.44 -6.79 3.18
C ILE A 80 -1.02 -7.37 3.07
N TRP A 81 -0.87 -8.46 2.32
CA TRP A 81 0.41 -9.11 2.11
C TRP A 81 1.43 -8.20 1.43
N MET A 82 1.03 -7.53 0.35
CA MET A 82 1.90 -6.59 -0.36
C MET A 82 2.35 -5.43 0.53
N PHE A 83 1.43 -4.87 1.32
CA PHE A 83 1.79 -3.82 2.27
C PHE A 83 2.81 -4.30 3.29
N PHE A 84 2.60 -5.50 3.84
CA PHE A 84 3.50 -6.10 4.81
C PHE A 84 4.89 -6.37 4.20
N GLU A 85 4.95 -7.03 3.04
CA GLU A 85 6.19 -7.31 2.33
C GLU A 85 6.99 -6.04 2.07
N GLU A 86 6.32 -5.00 1.58
CA GLU A 86 6.93 -3.72 1.23
C GLU A 86 7.45 -2.98 2.47
N ALA A 87 6.63 -2.90 3.53
CA ALA A 87 7.02 -2.26 4.78
C ALA A 87 8.19 -2.99 5.45
N SER A 88 8.21 -4.33 5.41
CA SER A 88 9.32 -5.12 5.94
C SER A 88 10.60 -4.92 5.15
N LYS A 89 10.54 -4.90 3.81
CA LYS A 89 11.73 -4.66 2.96
C LYS A 89 12.33 -3.28 3.20
N GLU A 90 11.50 -2.24 3.21
CA GLU A 90 11.94 -0.87 3.48
C GLU A 90 12.44 -0.70 4.92
N GLY A 91 11.86 -1.43 5.88
CA GLY A 91 12.32 -1.39 7.27
C GLY A 91 13.63 -2.13 7.53
N LEU A 92 13.94 -3.16 6.73
CA LEU A 92 15.15 -3.98 6.87
C LEU A 92 16.33 -3.47 6.04
N ASN A 93 16.08 -2.76 4.94
CA ASN A 93 17.12 -2.10 4.16
C ASN A 93 17.59 -0.83 4.89
N THR A 94 18.69 -0.92 5.64
CA THR A 94 19.49 0.21 6.12
C THR A 94 20.14 0.99 4.99
#